data_AF-A0A0R2STJ3-F1
#
_entry.id   AF-A0A0R2STJ3-F1
#
_cell.length_a   1.000
_cell.length_b   1.000
_cell.length_c   1.000
_cell.angle_alpha   90.00
_cell.angle_beta   90.00
_cell.angle_gamma   90.00
#
_symmetry.space_group_name_H-M   'P 1'
#
loop_
_entity.id
_entity.type
_entity.pdbx_description
1 polymer ?
#
loop_
_entity_poly.entity_id
_entity_poly.type
_entity_poly.pdbx_seq_one_letter_code
_entity_poly.pdbx_strand_id
1 'polypeptide(L)'
;YTLFYMGINLGSFLGAIICGFLLQYKGFSWGFGAAGIGMLAGLVVFIKGRHLFGDAGLPKQPEQLARKTLVGLSTEWLIYAASLFAVFICWQLMQSPAIVGGLLGTSLVLAVGAVVFYSLTQCEPIDRDRMLVCLFLMSYQVIFWSLFEQTASSLSLMTDRNVDRVILGFEIPAAAFQSINAFFIITLAPLFNFLWITLARRGWEPSTPTKFALSLIQLGLGFLLLVYGAGLATDPTQVAVIWIVLLYLLHTTGELCISPVGLSMTSRLSVPGVVGMMMGCWFLASAAGNYVSGTIAAMTGSATVGGEVVDPAAALQTYMDVYQTAGLYSIVVGLLALALVPIIKHYMHDA
;
A
#
# COMPACT_ATOMS: atom_id res chain seq x y z
N TYR A 1 -0.80 17.51 8.62
CA TYR A 1 -0.70 16.25 7.86
C TYR A 1 0.74 15.73 7.78
N THR A 2 1.70 16.53 7.30
CA THR A 2 3.11 16.10 7.11
C THR A 2 3.77 15.50 8.36
N LEU A 3 3.65 16.14 9.54
CA LEU A 3 4.22 15.59 10.79
C LEU A 3 3.59 14.26 11.21
N PHE A 4 2.27 14.11 11.01
CA PHE A 4 1.56 12.87 11.30
C PHE A 4 2.05 11.74 10.38
N TYR A 5 2.19 12.03 9.08
CA TYR A 5 2.72 11.08 8.10
C TYR A 5 4.19 10.70 8.38
N MET A 6 5.01 11.65 8.81
CA MET A 6 6.38 11.36 9.28
C MET A 6 6.38 10.44 10.50
N GLY A 7 5.45 10.61 11.43
CA GLY A 7 5.28 9.72 12.59
C GLY A 7 4.98 8.28 12.19
N ILE A 8 4.10 8.07 11.19
CA ILE A 8 3.79 6.73 10.65
C ILE A 8 5.06 6.08 10.07
N ASN A 9 5.81 6.82 9.25
CA ASN A 9 7.02 6.30 8.61
C ASN A 9 8.13 6.01 9.62
N LEU A 10 8.29 6.85 10.64
CA LEU A 10 9.25 6.59 11.72
C LEU A 10 8.85 5.32 12.50
N GLY A 11 7.55 5.13 12.74
CA GLY A 11 7.02 3.90 13.33
C GLY A 11 7.30 2.67 12.46
N SER A 12 7.07 2.74 11.15
CA SER A 12 7.38 1.67 10.20
C SER A 12 8.88 1.33 10.17
N PHE A 13 9.75 2.36 10.11
CA PHE A 13 11.20 2.21 10.13
C PHE A 13 11.69 1.48 11.38
N LEU A 14 11.32 1.98 12.57
CA LEU A 14 11.73 1.39 13.84
C LEU A 14 11.07 0.02 14.08
N GLY A 15 9.80 -0.12 13.71
CA GLY A 15 9.02 -1.34 13.89
C GLY A 15 9.62 -2.52 13.11
N ALA A 16 9.93 -2.32 11.83
CA ALA A 16 10.54 -3.36 10.98
C ALA A 16 11.91 -3.81 11.52
N ILE A 17 12.74 -2.88 11.99
CA ILE A 17 14.05 -3.19 12.57
C ILE A 17 13.87 -3.94 13.90
N ILE A 18 13.18 -3.35 14.88
CA ILE A 18 13.07 -3.93 16.23
C ILE A 18 12.40 -5.31 16.18
N CYS A 19 11.27 -5.43 15.49
CA CYS A 19 10.55 -6.70 15.40
C CYS A 19 11.33 -7.73 14.59
N GLY A 20 11.97 -7.32 13.47
CA GLY A 20 12.76 -8.21 12.63
C GLY A 20 13.96 -8.82 13.38
N PHE A 21 14.72 -8.00 14.11
CA PHE A 21 15.86 -8.47 14.90
C PHE A 21 15.43 -9.37 16.05
N LEU A 22 14.37 -9.01 16.78
CA LEU A 22 13.85 -9.86 17.86
C LEU A 22 13.32 -11.19 17.33
N LEU A 23 12.66 -11.19 16.18
CA LEU A 23 12.18 -12.41 15.54
C LEU A 23 13.35 -13.34 15.17
N GLN A 24 14.39 -12.82 14.51
CA GLN A 24 15.52 -13.64 14.06
C GLN A 24 16.36 -14.19 15.23
N TYR A 25 16.68 -13.36 16.23
CA TYR A 25 17.62 -13.75 17.29
C TYR A 25 16.97 -14.30 18.57
N LYS A 26 15.67 -14.07 18.78
CA LYS A 26 14.94 -14.52 19.99
C LYS A 26 13.70 -15.35 19.68
N GLY A 27 13.25 -15.40 18.42
CA GLY A 27 12.10 -16.16 17.97
C GLY A 27 10.81 -15.34 17.86
N PHE A 28 9.80 -15.94 17.22
CA PHE A 28 8.54 -15.29 16.86
C PHE A 28 7.83 -14.58 18.03
N SER A 29 7.79 -15.20 19.22
CA SER A 29 7.11 -14.63 20.39
C SER A 29 7.67 -13.28 20.80
N TRP A 30 8.98 -13.06 20.64
CA TRP A 30 9.62 -11.79 20.97
C TRP A 30 9.35 -10.71 19.91
N GLY A 31 9.34 -11.07 18.63
CA GLY A 31 8.97 -10.17 17.54
C GLY A 31 7.52 -9.68 17.70
N PHE A 32 6.57 -10.58 17.85
CA PHE A 32 5.15 -10.23 18.09
C PHE A 32 4.94 -9.54 19.44
N GLY A 33 5.67 -9.95 20.48
CA GLY A 33 5.62 -9.31 21.79
C GLY A 33 6.06 -7.84 21.75
N ALA A 34 7.10 -7.51 21.00
CA ALA A 34 7.55 -6.13 20.82
C ALA A 34 6.50 -5.26 20.11
N ALA A 35 5.83 -5.80 19.08
CA ALA A 35 4.70 -5.13 18.45
C ALA A 35 3.55 -4.86 19.45
N GLY A 36 3.25 -5.84 20.31
CA GLY A 36 2.28 -5.69 21.40
C GLY A 36 2.65 -4.59 22.41
N ILE A 37 3.92 -4.52 22.81
CA ILE A 37 4.43 -3.44 23.67
C ILE A 37 4.28 -2.08 22.99
N GLY A 38 4.59 -1.98 21.69
CA GLY A 38 4.39 -0.77 20.90
C GLY A 38 2.93 -0.31 20.91
N MET A 39 1.98 -1.23 20.71
CA MET A 39 0.55 -0.93 20.77
C MET A 39 0.11 -0.47 22.17
N LEU A 40 0.59 -1.11 23.24
CA LEU A 40 0.31 -0.68 24.62
C LEU A 40 0.87 0.71 24.91
N ALA A 41 2.10 1.01 24.46
CA ALA A 41 2.68 2.34 24.60
C ALA A 41 1.86 3.40 23.86
N GLY A 42 1.41 3.09 22.62
CA GLY A 42 0.51 3.94 21.85
C GLY A 42 -0.81 4.21 22.58
N LEU A 43 -1.42 3.18 23.17
CA LEU A 43 -2.64 3.31 23.97
C LEU A 43 -2.43 4.19 25.21
N VAL A 44 -1.32 4.02 25.93
CA VAL A 44 -0.98 4.86 27.10
C VAL A 44 -0.80 6.32 26.69
N VAL A 45 -0.10 6.59 25.60
CA VAL A 45 0.06 7.94 25.05
C VAL A 45 -1.29 8.53 24.67
N PHE A 46 -2.15 7.76 23.99
CA PHE A 46 -3.50 8.20 23.63
C PHE A 46 -4.35 8.53 24.87
N ILE A 47 -4.41 7.65 25.87
CA ILE A 47 -5.20 7.88 27.10
C ILE A 47 -4.69 9.12 27.85
N LYS A 48 -3.37 9.29 27.94
CA LYS A 48 -2.78 10.49 28.57
C LYS A 48 -3.03 11.75 27.76
N GLY A 49 -2.96 11.67 26.43
CA GLY A 49 -3.10 12.81 25.52
C GLY A 49 -4.54 13.16 25.15
N ARG A 50 -5.53 12.30 25.41
CA ARG A 50 -6.90 12.48 24.92
C ARG A 50 -7.55 13.82 25.32
N HIS A 51 -7.17 14.36 26.46
CA HIS A 51 -7.65 15.65 26.95
C HIS A 51 -7.24 16.83 26.05
N LEU A 52 -6.17 16.69 25.27
CA LEU A 52 -5.70 17.70 24.31
C LEU A 52 -6.61 17.83 23.09
N PHE A 53 -7.49 16.85 22.83
CA PHE A 53 -8.41 16.87 21.70
C PHE A 53 -9.68 17.70 21.97
N GLY A 54 -9.94 18.10 23.22
CA GLY A 54 -11.18 18.78 23.59
C GLY A 54 -12.40 17.95 23.18
N ASP A 55 -13.30 18.55 22.40
CA ASP A 55 -14.51 17.89 21.89
C ASP A 55 -14.28 17.09 20.58
N ALA A 56 -13.07 17.13 20.02
CA ALA A 56 -12.79 16.44 18.77
C ALA A 56 -12.87 14.91 18.96
N GLY A 57 -13.70 14.26 18.15
CA GLY A 57 -13.91 12.80 18.20
C GLY A 57 -15.02 12.36 19.15
N LEU A 58 -15.65 13.27 19.90
CA LEU A 58 -16.83 12.93 20.69
C LEU A 58 -18.03 12.58 19.79
N PRO A 59 -18.90 11.65 20.21
CA PRO A 59 -20.08 11.30 19.44
C PRO A 59 -21.00 12.51 19.32
N LYS A 60 -21.45 12.81 18.09
CA LYS A 60 -22.38 13.91 17.82
C LYS A 60 -23.74 13.75 18.53
N GLN A 61 -24.12 12.50 18.84
CA GLN A 61 -25.40 12.13 19.42
C GLN A 61 -25.20 11.10 20.55
N PRO A 62 -24.69 11.51 21.73
CA PRO A 62 -24.38 10.60 22.83
C PRO A 62 -25.62 9.86 23.36
N GLU A 63 -26.79 10.49 23.28
CA GLU A 63 -28.06 9.90 23.72
C GLU A 63 -28.42 8.62 22.94
N GLN A 64 -28.07 8.54 21.65
CA GLN A 64 -28.32 7.35 20.84
C GLN A 64 -27.45 6.16 21.26
N LEU A 65 -26.23 6.43 21.73
CA LEU A 65 -25.32 5.42 22.24
C LEU A 65 -25.81 4.84 23.57
N ALA A 66 -26.40 5.69 24.41
CA ALA A 66 -26.97 5.30 25.70
C ALA A 66 -28.33 4.59 25.59
N ARG A 67 -29.02 4.71 24.45
CA ARG A 67 -30.32 4.07 24.22
C ARG A 67 -30.20 2.55 24.39
N LYS A 68 -31.09 1.96 25.18
CA LYS A 68 -31.19 0.50 25.30
C LYS A 68 -31.82 -0.07 24.03
N THR A 69 -31.17 -1.08 23.49
CA THR A 69 -31.66 -1.87 22.35
C THR A 69 -32.69 -2.91 22.82
N LEU A 70 -33.32 -3.60 21.87
CA LEU A 70 -34.30 -4.68 22.15
C LEU A 70 -33.72 -5.81 23.02
N VAL A 71 -32.40 -5.96 23.04
CA VAL A 71 -31.66 -6.99 23.81
C VAL A 71 -31.30 -6.49 25.22
N GLY A 72 -31.74 -5.29 25.62
CA GLY A 72 -31.51 -4.72 26.95
C GLY A 72 -30.12 -4.09 27.18
N LEU A 73 -29.18 -4.27 26.24
CA LEU A 73 -27.86 -3.61 26.21
C LEU A 73 -27.96 -2.21 25.60
N SER A 74 -27.12 -1.27 26.03
CA SER A 74 -26.98 0.01 25.35
C SER A 74 -26.40 -0.18 23.95
N THR A 75 -26.74 0.71 23.02
CA THR A 75 -26.17 0.71 21.66
C THR A 75 -24.64 0.68 21.68
N GLU A 76 -24.00 1.38 22.61
CA GLU A 76 -22.54 1.38 22.78
C GLU A 76 -21.97 -0.01 23.07
N TRP A 77 -22.52 -0.72 24.06
CA TRP A 77 -22.07 -2.08 24.39
C TRP A 77 -22.30 -3.06 23.25
N LEU A 78 -23.38 -2.86 22.48
CA LEU A 78 -23.65 -3.65 21.28
C LEU A 78 -22.59 -3.40 20.20
N ILE A 79 -22.13 -2.16 20.01
CA ILE A 79 -21.04 -1.84 19.07
C ILE A 79 -19.74 -2.54 19.49
N TYR A 80 -19.39 -2.52 20.78
CA TYR A 80 -18.19 -3.22 21.27
C TYR A 80 -18.30 -4.74 21.09
N ALA A 81 -19.45 -5.34 21.43
CA ALA A 81 -19.69 -6.76 21.24
C ALA A 81 -19.66 -7.15 19.75
N ALA A 82 -20.29 -6.35 18.87
CA ALA A 82 -20.28 -6.56 17.43
C ALA A 82 -18.87 -6.41 16.85
N SER A 83 -18.06 -5.47 17.35
CA SER A 83 -16.67 -5.30 16.93
C SER A 83 -15.82 -6.50 17.31
N LEU A 84 -15.99 -7.04 18.52
CA LEU A 84 -15.30 -8.26 18.94
C LEU A 84 -15.73 -9.49 18.12
N PHE A 85 -17.03 -9.60 17.84
CA PHE A 85 -17.56 -10.65 16.97
C PHE A 85 -17.07 -10.52 15.52
N ALA A 86 -16.90 -9.29 15.02
CA ALA A 86 -16.34 -9.04 13.70
C ALA A 86 -14.89 -9.55 13.58
N VAL A 87 -14.09 -9.50 14.66
CA VAL A 87 -12.75 -10.11 14.68
C VAL A 87 -12.83 -11.62 14.43
N PHE A 88 -13.79 -12.32 15.04
CA PHE A 88 -14.02 -13.74 14.79
C PHE A 88 -14.41 -14.00 13.33
N ILE A 89 -15.31 -13.20 12.76
CA ILE A 89 -15.67 -13.30 11.33
C ILE A 89 -14.44 -13.09 10.43
N CYS A 90 -13.66 -12.04 10.67
CA CYS A 90 -12.44 -11.76 9.91
C CYS A 90 -11.46 -12.94 9.99
N TRP A 91 -11.30 -13.55 11.16
CA TRP A 91 -10.45 -14.75 11.32
C TRP A 91 -10.95 -15.94 10.49
N GLN A 92 -12.27 -16.17 10.43
CA GLN A 92 -12.83 -17.22 9.57
C GLN A 92 -12.63 -16.90 8.08
N LEU A 93 -12.82 -15.64 7.68
CA LEU A 93 -12.63 -15.19 6.30
C LEU A 93 -11.16 -15.31 5.84
N MET A 94 -10.19 -15.01 6.71
CA MET A 94 -8.77 -15.16 6.40
C MET A 94 -8.37 -16.59 6.06
N GLN A 95 -9.10 -17.60 6.56
CA GLN A 95 -8.87 -19.00 6.24
C GLN A 95 -9.46 -19.41 4.87
N SER A 96 -10.26 -18.54 4.23
CA SER A 96 -10.93 -18.81 2.96
C SER A 96 -10.62 -17.72 1.90
N PRO A 97 -9.41 -17.73 1.29
CA PRO A 97 -9.00 -16.73 0.30
C PRO A 97 -9.93 -16.60 -0.91
N ALA A 98 -10.60 -17.69 -1.30
CA ALA A 98 -11.57 -17.69 -2.40
C ALA A 98 -12.83 -16.86 -2.07
N ILE A 99 -13.32 -16.96 -0.82
CA ILE A 99 -14.48 -16.18 -0.36
C ILE A 99 -14.10 -14.70 -0.30
N VAL A 100 -12.92 -14.38 0.24
CA VAL A 100 -12.42 -13.00 0.30
C VAL A 100 -12.29 -12.41 -1.10
N GLY A 101 -11.72 -13.16 -2.05
CA GLY A 101 -11.62 -12.73 -3.45
C GLY A 101 -12.98 -12.48 -4.10
N GLY A 102 -13.94 -13.37 -3.87
CA GLY A 102 -15.32 -13.21 -4.36
C GLY A 102 -16.01 -11.98 -3.78
N LEU A 103 -15.91 -11.75 -2.46
CA LEU A 103 -16.47 -10.56 -1.80
C LEU A 103 -15.82 -9.28 -2.28
N LEU A 104 -14.50 -9.28 -2.44
CA LEU A 104 -13.74 -8.12 -2.92
C LEU A 104 -14.06 -7.79 -4.39
N GLY A 105 -14.08 -8.80 -5.26
CA GLY A 105 -14.42 -8.62 -6.67
C GLY A 105 -15.87 -8.14 -6.86
N THR A 106 -16.83 -8.77 -6.16
CA THR A 106 -18.24 -8.36 -6.22
C THR A 106 -18.45 -6.95 -5.68
N SER A 107 -17.88 -6.62 -4.52
CA SER A 107 -17.98 -5.26 -3.97
C SER A 107 -17.32 -4.20 -4.87
N LEU A 108 -16.19 -4.52 -5.51
CA LEU A 108 -15.54 -3.60 -6.46
C LEU A 108 -16.42 -3.33 -7.69
N VAL A 109 -16.98 -4.39 -8.29
CA VAL A 109 -17.90 -4.26 -9.44
C VAL A 109 -19.15 -3.48 -9.05
N LEU A 110 -19.73 -3.75 -7.88
CA LEU A 110 -20.90 -3.02 -7.39
C LEU A 110 -20.59 -1.56 -7.09
N ALA A 111 -19.45 -1.27 -6.45
CA ALA A 111 -19.03 0.10 -6.15
C ALA A 111 -18.78 0.90 -7.43
N VAL A 112 -17.99 0.37 -8.36
CA VAL A 112 -17.74 1.01 -9.66
C VAL A 112 -19.04 1.19 -10.43
N GLY A 113 -19.88 0.16 -10.51
CA GLY A 113 -21.18 0.23 -11.18
C GLY A 113 -22.11 1.28 -10.57
N ALA A 114 -22.17 1.36 -9.24
CA ALA A 114 -22.97 2.36 -8.54
C ALA A 114 -22.46 3.78 -8.78
N VAL A 115 -21.14 4.00 -8.75
CA VAL A 115 -20.55 5.31 -9.05
C VAL A 115 -20.82 5.70 -10.51
N VAL A 116 -20.59 4.79 -11.48
CA VAL A 116 -20.87 5.05 -12.90
C VAL A 116 -22.35 5.37 -13.11
N PHE A 117 -23.25 4.57 -12.54
CA PHE A 117 -24.69 4.80 -12.64
C PHE A 117 -25.09 6.16 -12.07
N TYR A 118 -24.58 6.50 -10.88
CA TYR A 118 -24.81 7.80 -10.26
C TYR A 118 -24.27 8.95 -11.12
N SER A 119 -23.04 8.84 -11.61
CA SER A 119 -22.42 9.83 -12.50
C SER A 119 -23.22 10.05 -13.79
N LEU A 120 -23.81 9.01 -14.37
CA LEU A 120 -24.58 9.12 -15.61
C LEU A 120 -26.01 9.64 -15.41
N THR A 121 -26.60 9.46 -14.24
CA THR A 121 -28.01 9.76 -14.00
C THR A 121 -28.25 11.01 -13.15
N GLN A 122 -27.32 11.38 -12.28
CA GLN A 122 -27.51 12.44 -11.29
C GLN A 122 -26.50 13.58 -11.38
N CYS A 123 -25.37 13.41 -12.08
CA CYS A 123 -24.34 14.43 -12.16
C CYS A 123 -24.47 15.30 -13.41
N GLU A 124 -24.09 16.57 -13.27
CA GLU A 124 -23.88 17.45 -14.42
C GLU A 124 -22.72 16.95 -15.28
N PRO A 125 -22.65 17.30 -16.59
CA PRO A 125 -21.64 16.76 -17.50
C PRO A 125 -20.19 16.91 -17.02
N ILE A 126 -19.84 18.06 -16.42
CA ILE A 126 -18.49 18.34 -15.90
C ILE A 126 -18.18 17.43 -14.70
N ASP A 127 -19.11 17.31 -13.76
CA ASP A 127 -18.94 16.50 -12.56
C ASP A 127 -18.91 15.00 -12.89
N ARG A 128 -19.72 14.56 -13.85
CA ARG A 128 -19.68 13.21 -14.41
C ARG A 128 -18.28 12.89 -14.94
N ASP A 129 -17.73 13.75 -15.79
CA ASP A 129 -16.42 13.52 -16.40
C ASP A 129 -15.33 13.42 -15.32
N ARG A 130 -15.35 14.31 -14.31
CA ARG A 130 -14.42 14.28 -13.17
C ARG A 130 -14.53 13.00 -12.36
N MET A 131 -15.75 12.53 -12.07
CA MET A 131 -15.98 11.29 -11.34
C MET A 131 -15.47 10.07 -12.12
N LEU A 132 -15.70 10.01 -13.43
CA LEU A 132 -15.21 8.93 -14.29
C LEU A 132 -13.69 8.94 -14.39
N VAL A 133 -13.06 10.12 -14.48
CA VAL A 133 -11.60 10.27 -14.39
C VAL A 133 -11.08 9.77 -13.05
N CYS A 134 -11.76 10.10 -11.95
CA CYS A 134 -11.39 9.65 -10.61
C CYS A 134 -11.38 8.11 -10.53
N LEU A 135 -12.44 7.44 -10.99
CA LEU A 135 -12.50 5.97 -11.08
C LEU A 135 -11.41 5.39 -11.97
N PHE A 136 -11.13 6.03 -13.11
CA PHE A 136 -10.09 5.58 -14.02
C PHE A 136 -8.70 5.66 -13.37
N LEU A 137 -8.38 6.75 -12.67
CA LEU A 137 -7.11 6.90 -11.97
C LEU A 137 -6.99 5.94 -10.77
N MET A 138 -8.09 5.54 -10.13
CA MET A 138 -8.09 4.47 -9.13
C MET A 138 -7.64 3.12 -9.71
N SER A 139 -7.87 2.85 -11.01
CA SER A 139 -7.41 1.60 -11.63
C SER A 139 -5.87 1.50 -11.68
N TYR A 140 -5.18 2.63 -11.87
CA TYR A 140 -3.71 2.69 -11.82
C TYR A 140 -3.17 2.38 -10.43
N GLN A 141 -3.90 2.80 -9.40
CA GLN A 141 -3.55 2.49 -8.02
C GLN A 141 -3.62 0.97 -7.73
N VAL A 142 -4.61 0.25 -8.29
CA VAL A 142 -4.69 -1.21 -8.14
C VAL A 142 -3.39 -1.87 -8.62
N ILE A 143 -2.92 -1.45 -9.80
CA ILE A 143 -1.67 -1.95 -10.39
C ILE A 143 -0.48 -1.57 -9.51
N PHE A 144 -0.40 -0.29 -9.09
CA PHE A 144 0.69 0.19 -8.24
C PHE A 144 0.82 -0.63 -6.95
N TRP A 145 -0.26 -0.78 -6.17
CA TRP A 145 -0.18 -1.53 -4.91
C TRP A 145 0.00 -3.04 -5.15
N SER A 146 -0.53 -3.60 -6.25
CA SER A 146 -0.30 -5.02 -6.54
C SER A 146 1.18 -5.40 -6.67
N LEU A 147 2.00 -4.49 -7.20
CA LEU A 147 3.43 -4.72 -7.38
C LEU A 147 4.26 -4.12 -6.24
N PHE A 148 3.87 -2.97 -5.69
CA PHE A 148 4.57 -2.35 -4.57
C PHE A 148 4.56 -3.25 -3.33
N GLU A 149 3.43 -3.91 -3.05
CA GLU A 149 3.25 -4.81 -1.89
C GLU A 149 4.01 -6.15 -2.04
N GLN A 150 4.68 -6.39 -3.16
CA GLN A 150 5.64 -7.49 -3.28
C GLN A 150 6.81 -7.32 -2.29
N THR A 151 7.13 -6.07 -1.92
CA THR A 151 8.19 -5.73 -0.96
C THR A 151 8.01 -6.37 0.42
N ALA A 152 6.75 -6.57 0.85
CA ALA A 152 6.41 -7.21 2.12
C ALA A 152 6.07 -8.71 2.00
N SER A 153 6.08 -9.26 0.78
CA SER A 153 5.69 -10.64 0.48
C SER A 153 6.80 -11.39 -0.26
N SER A 154 6.69 -11.57 -1.58
CA SER A 154 7.63 -12.34 -2.39
C SER A 154 9.07 -11.82 -2.30
N LEU A 155 9.26 -10.49 -2.28
CA LEU A 155 10.59 -9.88 -2.19
C LEU A 155 11.23 -10.11 -0.82
N SER A 156 10.42 -10.12 0.25
CA SER A 156 10.92 -10.44 1.60
C SER A 156 11.43 -11.88 1.66
N LEU A 157 10.73 -12.83 1.02
CA LEU A 157 11.17 -14.23 0.95
C LEU A 157 12.41 -14.40 0.07
N MET A 158 12.48 -13.71 -1.07
CA MET A 158 13.66 -13.73 -1.93
C MET A 158 14.88 -13.13 -1.21
N THR A 159 14.69 -12.02 -0.49
CA THR A 159 15.75 -11.39 0.31
C THR A 159 16.27 -12.32 1.40
N ASP A 160 15.39 -13.13 2.00
CA ASP A 160 15.79 -14.12 3.00
C ASP A 160 16.65 -15.26 2.42
N ARG A 161 16.33 -15.68 1.18
CA ARG A 161 16.86 -16.91 0.56
C ARG A 161 18.02 -16.70 -0.42
N ASN A 162 18.03 -15.56 -1.12
CA ASN A 162 18.87 -15.34 -2.30
C ASN A 162 19.69 -14.05 -2.20
N VAL A 163 19.72 -13.38 -1.06
CA VAL A 163 20.55 -12.17 -0.86
C VAL A 163 21.51 -12.41 0.28
N ASP A 164 22.79 -12.07 0.08
CA ASP A 164 23.73 -12.01 1.19
C ASP A 164 23.38 -10.81 2.08
N ARG A 165 22.89 -11.12 3.28
CA ARG A 165 22.43 -10.14 4.27
C ARG A 165 23.46 -9.88 5.35
N VAL A 166 24.68 -10.40 5.24
CA VAL A 166 25.76 -10.15 6.20
C VAL A 166 26.41 -8.80 5.89
N ILE A 167 26.07 -7.79 6.68
CA ILE A 167 26.61 -6.44 6.55
C ILE A 167 27.46 -6.15 7.79
N LEU A 168 28.74 -5.83 7.57
CA LEU A 168 29.70 -5.56 8.64
C LEU A 168 29.80 -6.70 9.68
N GLY A 169 29.60 -7.95 9.26
CA GLY A 169 29.62 -9.13 10.12
C GLY A 169 28.32 -9.42 10.87
N PHE A 170 27.26 -8.65 10.65
CA PHE A 170 25.93 -8.88 11.22
C PHE A 170 24.95 -9.31 10.13
N GLU A 171 24.24 -10.41 10.37
CA GLU A 171 23.19 -10.86 9.48
C GLU A 171 21.92 -10.03 9.71
N ILE A 172 21.55 -9.23 8.71
CA ILE A 172 20.35 -8.40 8.79
C ILE A 172 19.11 -9.26 8.49
N PRO A 173 18.05 -9.21 9.33
CA PRO A 173 16.80 -9.90 9.03
C PRO A 173 16.15 -9.41 7.74
N ALA A 174 15.66 -10.34 6.92
CA ALA A 174 14.95 -9.99 5.69
C ALA A 174 13.77 -9.04 5.94
N ALA A 175 13.03 -9.25 7.04
CA ALA A 175 11.95 -8.35 7.45
C ALA A 175 12.43 -6.90 7.73
N ALA A 176 13.67 -6.70 8.16
CA ALA A 176 14.23 -5.38 8.42
C ALA A 176 14.48 -4.59 7.12
N PHE A 177 14.57 -5.25 5.95
CA PHE A 177 14.69 -4.56 4.65
C PHE A 177 13.45 -3.72 4.31
N GLN A 178 12.27 -4.04 4.88
CA GLN A 178 11.09 -3.18 4.73
C GLN A 178 11.32 -1.77 5.30
N SER A 179 12.23 -1.61 6.27
CA SER A 179 12.60 -0.29 6.79
C SER A 179 13.25 0.62 5.74
N ILE A 180 13.80 0.07 4.66
CA ILE A 180 14.44 0.84 3.58
C ILE A 180 13.42 1.76 2.89
N ASN A 181 12.19 1.28 2.67
CA ASN A 181 11.13 2.14 2.13
C ASN A 181 10.85 3.33 3.06
N ALA A 182 10.61 3.07 4.34
CA ALA A 182 10.36 4.13 5.32
C ALA A 182 11.53 5.11 5.45
N PHE A 183 12.77 4.61 5.41
CA PHE A 183 13.98 5.45 5.37
C PHE A 183 13.99 6.40 4.17
N PHE A 184 13.71 5.87 2.97
CA PHE A 184 13.62 6.71 1.76
C PHE A 184 12.46 7.69 1.83
N ILE A 185 11.31 7.34 2.41
CA ILE A 185 10.22 8.31 2.60
C ILE A 185 10.66 9.45 3.52
N ILE A 186 11.23 9.14 4.68
CA ILE A 186 11.66 10.15 5.66
C ILE A 186 12.71 11.10 5.07
N THR A 187 13.67 10.56 4.31
CA THR A 187 14.77 11.34 3.74
C THR A 187 14.38 12.08 2.45
N LEU A 188 13.58 11.46 1.58
CA LEU A 188 13.25 12.00 0.25
C LEU A 188 11.94 12.79 0.23
N ALA A 189 10.98 12.59 1.13
CA ALA A 189 9.72 13.34 1.12
C ALA A 189 9.93 14.87 1.21
N PRO A 190 10.83 15.42 2.05
CA PRO A 190 11.12 16.85 2.05
C PRO A 190 11.72 17.34 0.73
N LEU A 191 12.60 16.53 0.12
CA LEU A 191 13.23 16.83 -1.16
C LEU A 191 12.20 16.85 -2.30
N PHE A 192 11.29 15.87 -2.32
CA PHE A 192 10.18 15.82 -3.28
C PHE A 192 9.21 16.99 -3.11
N ASN A 193 8.89 17.36 -1.87
CA ASN A 193 8.06 18.54 -1.61
C ASN A 193 8.73 19.82 -2.14
N PHE A 194 10.04 19.99 -1.91
CA PHE A 194 10.79 21.12 -2.48
C PHE A 194 10.81 21.11 -4.01
N LEU A 195 11.01 19.93 -4.61
CA LEU A 195 10.97 19.73 -6.06
C LEU A 195 9.62 20.15 -6.64
N TRP A 196 8.51 19.69 -6.05
CA TRP A 196 7.15 20.04 -6.52
C TRP A 196 6.88 21.54 -6.40
N ILE A 197 7.24 22.16 -5.27
CA ILE A 197 7.07 23.61 -5.10
C ILE A 197 7.89 24.39 -6.13
N THR A 198 9.12 23.94 -6.42
CA THR A 198 10.00 24.61 -7.39
C THR A 198 9.49 24.45 -8.83
N LEU A 199 9.01 23.26 -9.19
CA LEU A 199 8.39 23.02 -10.50
C LEU A 199 7.08 23.79 -10.65
N ALA A 200 6.26 23.87 -9.60
CA ALA A 200 5.02 24.66 -9.58
C ALA A 200 5.30 26.15 -9.80
N ARG A 201 6.33 26.71 -9.14
CA ARG A 201 6.75 28.11 -9.36
C ARG A 201 7.22 28.38 -10.79
N ARG A 202 7.69 27.36 -11.51
CA ARG A 202 8.11 27.44 -12.92
C ARG A 202 7.01 27.09 -13.91
N GLY A 203 5.81 26.73 -13.44
CA GLY A 203 4.71 26.26 -14.29
C GLY A 203 4.96 24.88 -14.91
N TRP A 204 5.91 24.10 -14.38
CA TRP A 204 6.31 22.77 -14.86
C TRP A 204 5.85 21.65 -13.94
N GLU A 205 4.91 21.91 -13.03
CA GLU A 205 4.40 20.87 -12.16
C GLU A 205 3.71 19.76 -12.99
N PRO A 206 4.16 18.50 -12.87
CA PRO A 206 3.49 17.39 -13.52
C PRO A 206 2.05 17.25 -13.01
N SER A 207 1.10 17.06 -13.92
CA SER A 207 -0.30 16.84 -13.53
C SER A 207 -0.47 15.54 -12.74
N THR A 208 -1.56 15.41 -11.98
CA THR A 208 -1.86 14.16 -11.23
C THR A 208 -1.79 12.91 -12.11
N PRO A 209 -2.41 12.85 -13.31
CA PRO A 209 -2.26 11.70 -14.20
C PRO A 209 -0.81 11.42 -14.63
N THR A 210 0.00 12.48 -14.81
CA THR A 210 1.43 12.33 -15.12
C THR A 210 2.19 11.72 -13.95
N LYS A 211 1.92 12.18 -12.72
CA LYS A 211 2.57 11.63 -11.52
C LYS A 211 2.21 10.14 -11.31
N PHE A 212 0.96 9.74 -11.60
CA PHE A 212 0.54 8.34 -11.61
C PHE A 212 1.25 7.52 -12.70
N ALA A 213 1.37 8.05 -13.92
CA ALA A 213 2.11 7.37 -14.98
C ALA A 213 3.59 7.16 -14.61
N LEU A 214 4.23 8.20 -14.05
CA LEU A 214 5.61 8.15 -13.58
C LEU A 214 5.80 7.18 -12.40
N SER A 215 4.80 7.01 -11.53
CA SER A 215 4.90 6.04 -10.43
C SER A 215 4.90 4.60 -10.94
N LEU A 216 4.06 4.29 -11.92
CA LEU A 216 4.03 2.96 -12.57
C LEU A 216 5.33 2.67 -13.34
N ILE A 217 5.86 3.65 -14.07
CA ILE A 217 7.14 3.48 -14.76
C ILE A 217 8.27 3.22 -13.75
N GLN A 218 8.35 3.99 -12.66
CA GLN A 218 9.37 3.78 -11.62
C GLN A 218 9.25 2.43 -10.93
N LEU A 219 8.02 1.99 -10.66
CA LEU A 219 7.73 0.67 -10.09
C LEU A 219 8.24 -0.45 -11.00
N GLY A 220 7.94 -0.37 -12.31
CA GLY A 220 8.43 -1.35 -13.26
C GLY A 220 9.94 -1.33 -13.44
N LEU A 221 10.55 -0.14 -13.46
CA LEU A 221 12.01 0.02 -13.49
C LEU A 221 12.67 -0.59 -12.25
N GLY A 222 12.05 -0.51 -11.07
CA GLY A 222 12.52 -1.15 -9.85
C GLY A 222 12.70 -2.66 -10.01
N PHE A 223 11.68 -3.34 -10.53
CA PHE A 223 11.76 -4.78 -10.82
C PHE A 223 12.77 -5.12 -11.92
N LEU A 224 12.77 -4.38 -13.04
CA LEU A 224 13.70 -4.67 -14.14
C LEU A 224 15.16 -4.43 -13.75
N LEU A 225 15.42 -3.44 -12.90
CA LEU A 225 16.75 -3.18 -12.37
C LEU A 225 17.22 -4.32 -11.45
N LEU A 226 16.31 -4.91 -10.66
CA LEU A 226 16.60 -6.09 -9.86
C LEU A 226 16.90 -7.32 -10.74
N VAL A 227 16.10 -7.57 -11.78
CA VAL A 227 16.31 -8.66 -12.74
C VAL A 227 17.66 -8.50 -13.46
N TYR A 228 17.97 -7.29 -13.90
CA TYR A 228 19.28 -6.96 -14.48
C TYR A 228 20.41 -7.25 -13.49
N GLY A 229 20.25 -6.84 -12.23
CA GLY A 229 21.22 -7.09 -11.18
C GLY A 229 21.47 -8.57 -10.89
N ALA A 230 20.41 -9.39 -10.90
CA ALA A 230 20.52 -10.84 -10.78
C ALA A 230 21.26 -11.47 -11.97
N GLY A 231 21.05 -10.97 -13.19
CA GLY A 231 21.77 -11.43 -14.38
C GLY A 231 23.27 -11.12 -14.39
N LEU A 232 23.74 -10.20 -13.54
CA LEU A 232 25.16 -9.90 -13.34
C LEU A 232 25.82 -10.76 -12.25
N ALA A 233 25.05 -11.55 -11.50
CA ALA A 233 25.58 -12.35 -10.41
C ALA A 233 26.51 -13.46 -10.93
N THR A 234 27.63 -13.65 -10.26
CA THR A 234 28.54 -14.77 -10.53
C THR A 234 28.04 -16.07 -9.93
N ASP A 235 27.28 -15.98 -8.84
CA ASP A 235 26.59 -17.10 -8.21
C ASP A 235 25.11 -17.10 -8.67
N PRO A 236 24.63 -18.15 -9.37
CA PRO A 236 23.27 -18.22 -9.87
C PRO A 236 22.20 -18.39 -8.77
N THR A 237 22.60 -18.48 -7.50
CA THR A 237 21.70 -18.56 -6.34
C THR A 237 21.59 -17.24 -5.58
N GLN A 238 22.42 -16.24 -5.88
CA GLN A 238 22.52 -15.01 -5.10
C GLN A 238 22.33 -13.74 -5.92
N VAL A 239 21.84 -12.70 -5.25
CA VAL A 239 21.70 -11.33 -5.77
C VAL A 239 22.33 -10.37 -4.77
N ALA A 240 23.11 -9.41 -5.27
CA ALA A 240 23.75 -8.41 -4.42
C ALA A 240 22.71 -7.48 -3.76
N VAL A 241 22.94 -7.18 -2.48
CA VAL A 241 22.04 -6.36 -1.64
C VAL A 241 21.73 -4.97 -2.23
N ILE A 242 22.68 -4.39 -2.98
CA ILE A 242 22.51 -3.08 -3.62
C ILE A 242 21.31 -3.03 -4.57
N TRP A 243 21.00 -4.14 -5.25
CA TRP A 243 19.86 -4.20 -6.18
C TRP A 243 18.52 -4.15 -5.46
N ILE A 244 18.44 -4.73 -4.26
CA ILE A 244 17.27 -4.60 -3.37
C ILE A 244 17.11 -3.14 -2.94
N VAL A 245 18.20 -2.50 -2.51
CA VAL A 245 18.19 -1.08 -2.10
C VAL A 245 17.72 -0.17 -3.24
N LEU A 246 18.20 -0.41 -4.46
CA LEU A 246 17.82 0.37 -5.65
C LEU A 246 16.36 0.13 -6.06
N LEU A 247 15.85 -1.10 -5.92
CA LEU A 247 14.42 -1.38 -6.10
C LEU A 247 13.59 -0.58 -5.10
N TYR A 248 13.93 -0.64 -3.81
CA TYR A 248 13.23 0.13 -2.78
C TYR A 248 13.29 1.63 -3.04
N LEU A 249 14.42 2.15 -3.52
CA LEU A 249 14.55 3.55 -3.90
C LEU A 249 13.52 3.93 -4.97
N LEU A 250 13.48 3.19 -6.09
CA LEU A 250 12.57 3.47 -7.21
C LEU A 250 11.10 3.30 -6.83
N HIS A 251 10.78 2.25 -6.07
CA HIS A 251 9.42 2.02 -5.57
C HIS A 251 8.97 3.16 -4.66
N THR A 252 9.86 3.63 -3.78
CA THR A 252 9.56 4.72 -2.84
C THR A 252 9.41 6.06 -3.54
N THR A 253 10.26 6.39 -4.51
CA THR A 253 10.09 7.62 -5.29
C THR A 253 8.83 7.57 -6.15
N GLY A 254 8.44 6.39 -6.64
CA GLY A 254 7.13 6.15 -7.25
C GLY A 254 5.97 6.38 -6.27
N GLU A 255 6.08 5.87 -5.04
CA GLU A 255 5.09 6.09 -3.99
C GLU A 255 4.92 7.58 -3.67
N LEU A 256 6.02 8.34 -3.57
CA LEU A 256 6.00 9.79 -3.35
C LEU A 256 5.35 10.57 -4.51
N CYS A 257 5.26 9.97 -5.71
CA CYS A 257 4.51 10.54 -6.83
C CYS A 257 2.99 10.31 -6.72
N ILE A 258 2.53 9.19 -6.14
CA ILE A 258 1.11 8.79 -6.15
C ILE A 258 0.38 9.03 -4.82
N SER A 259 1.02 8.77 -3.68
CA SER A 259 0.35 8.73 -2.37
C SER A 259 -0.25 10.08 -1.92
N PRO A 260 0.48 11.22 -2.00
CA PRO A 260 -0.08 12.50 -1.57
C PRO A 260 -1.20 13.02 -2.50
N VAL A 261 -1.08 12.73 -3.79
CA VAL A 261 -1.98 13.28 -4.82
C VAL A 261 -3.25 12.45 -4.97
N GLY A 262 -3.20 11.14 -4.74
CA GLY A 262 -4.35 10.25 -4.94
C GLY A 262 -5.51 10.52 -3.98
N LEU A 263 -5.21 10.67 -2.68
CA LEU A 263 -6.22 11.04 -1.69
C LEU A 263 -6.79 12.44 -1.93
N SER A 264 -5.93 13.41 -2.26
CA SER A 264 -6.37 14.78 -2.54
C SER A 264 -7.21 14.87 -3.82
N MET A 265 -6.89 14.08 -4.84
CA MET A 265 -7.66 14.00 -6.08
C MET A 265 -9.04 13.40 -5.81
N THR A 266 -9.12 12.36 -4.99
CA THR A 266 -10.40 11.69 -4.68
C THR A 266 -11.39 12.68 -4.07
N SER A 267 -10.97 13.58 -3.19
CA SER A 267 -11.89 14.61 -2.66
C SER A 267 -12.17 15.73 -3.67
N ARG A 268 -11.19 16.16 -4.48
CA ARG A 268 -11.34 17.26 -5.45
C ARG A 268 -12.21 16.93 -6.67
N LEU A 269 -12.11 15.70 -7.19
CA LEU A 269 -12.85 15.26 -8.38
C LEU A 269 -14.24 14.69 -8.05
N SER A 270 -14.57 14.56 -6.76
CA SER A 270 -15.85 13.98 -6.33
C SER A 270 -16.87 15.07 -6.02
N VAL A 271 -18.12 14.80 -6.37
CA VAL A 271 -19.26 15.66 -6.00
C VAL A 271 -19.43 15.65 -4.46
N PRO A 272 -19.72 16.79 -3.80
CA PRO A 272 -19.76 16.91 -2.34
C PRO A 272 -20.62 15.85 -1.62
N GLY A 273 -21.74 15.44 -2.24
CA GLY A 273 -22.65 14.44 -1.67
C GLY A 273 -22.12 13.01 -1.64
N VAL A 274 -21.10 12.68 -2.43
CA VAL A 274 -20.59 11.30 -2.58
C VAL A 274 -19.10 11.15 -2.30
N VAL A 275 -18.44 12.17 -1.74
CA VAL A 275 -17.01 12.10 -1.37
C VAL A 275 -16.71 10.89 -0.47
N GLY A 276 -17.59 10.57 0.48
CA GLY A 276 -17.43 9.39 1.36
C GLY A 276 -17.48 8.07 0.60
N MET A 277 -18.38 7.95 -0.39
CA MET A 277 -18.47 6.77 -1.26
C MET A 277 -17.22 6.62 -2.13
N MET A 278 -16.72 7.73 -2.66
CA MET A 278 -15.50 7.76 -3.49
C MET A 278 -14.24 7.42 -2.67
N MET A 279 -14.16 7.87 -1.42
CA MET A 279 -13.12 7.43 -0.48
C MET A 279 -13.22 5.93 -0.17
N GLY A 280 -14.45 5.39 -0.06
CA GLY A 280 -14.68 3.96 0.04
C GLY A 280 -14.15 3.20 -1.18
N CYS A 281 -14.42 3.70 -2.39
CA CYS A 281 -13.91 3.13 -3.64
C CYS A 281 -12.37 3.16 -3.70
N TRP A 282 -11.74 4.24 -3.22
CA TRP A 282 -10.28 4.35 -3.13
C TRP A 282 -9.68 3.24 -2.25
N PHE A 283 -10.20 3.04 -1.04
CA PHE A 283 -9.72 1.97 -0.16
C PHE A 283 -10.03 0.58 -0.69
N LEU A 284 -11.16 0.41 -1.38
CA LEU A 284 -11.52 -0.85 -2.01
C LEU A 284 -10.56 -1.20 -3.17
N ALA A 285 -10.15 -0.21 -3.95
CA ALA A 285 -9.12 -0.37 -4.98
C ALA A 285 -7.75 -0.74 -4.36
N SER A 286 -7.35 -0.12 -3.22
CA SER A 286 -6.15 -0.54 -2.48
C SER A 286 -6.24 -1.99 -2.00
N ALA A 287 -7.40 -2.40 -1.48
CA ALA A 287 -7.63 -3.77 -1.03
C ALA A 287 -7.55 -4.76 -2.21
N ALA A 288 -8.12 -4.41 -3.36
CA ALA A 288 -7.98 -5.18 -4.60
C ALA A 288 -6.52 -5.32 -5.02
N GLY A 289 -5.74 -4.24 -4.97
CA GLY A 289 -4.30 -4.26 -5.22
C GLY A 289 -3.56 -5.23 -4.30
N ASN A 290 -3.85 -5.20 -2.99
CA ASN A 290 -3.26 -6.11 -2.01
C ASN A 290 -3.65 -7.58 -2.24
N TYR A 291 -4.89 -7.85 -2.63
CA TYR A 291 -5.31 -9.21 -2.98
C TYR A 291 -4.56 -9.73 -4.22
N VAL A 292 -4.46 -8.90 -5.27
CA VAL A 292 -3.68 -9.22 -6.47
C VAL A 292 -2.20 -9.42 -6.10
N SER A 293 -1.65 -8.60 -5.22
CA SER A 293 -0.29 -8.77 -4.71
C SER A 293 -0.07 -10.17 -4.10
N GLY A 294 -1.01 -10.64 -3.27
CA GLY A 294 -0.97 -12.01 -2.73
C GLY A 294 -0.99 -13.09 -3.81
N THR A 295 -1.77 -12.89 -4.88
CA THR A 295 -1.79 -13.84 -6.01
C THR A 295 -0.49 -13.84 -6.81
N ILE A 296 0.14 -12.69 -7.01
CA ILE A 296 1.45 -12.58 -7.68
C ILE A 296 2.53 -13.23 -6.81
N ALA A 297 2.52 -13.00 -5.50
CA ALA A 297 3.45 -13.62 -4.57
C ALA A 297 3.29 -15.15 -4.51
N ALA A 298 2.08 -15.67 -4.71
CA ALA A 298 1.86 -17.11 -4.82
C ALA A 298 2.51 -17.72 -6.08
N MET A 299 2.64 -16.94 -7.17
CA MET A 299 3.34 -17.35 -8.39
C MET A 299 4.86 -17.46 -8.20
N THR A 300 5.41 -16.79 -7.19
CA THR A 300 6.84 -16.92 -6.83
C THR A 300 7.12 -18.12 -5.90
N GLY A 301 6.16 -19.02 -5.74
CA GLY A 301 6.31 -20.21 -4.90
C GLY A 301 7.36 -21.17 -5.48
N SER A 302 8.10 -21.83 -4.59
CA SER A 302 9.06 -22.88 -4.95
C SER A 302 8.82 -24.12 -4.09
N ALA A 303 9.14 -25.30 -4.61
CA ALA A 303 9.03 -26.53 -3.84
C ALA A 303 9.96 -26.50 -2.63
N THR A 304 9.43 -26.81 -1.45
CA THR A 304 10.20 -26.87 -0.20
C THR A 304 10.08 -28.25 0.46
N VAL A 305 11.16 -28.69 1.10
CA VAL A 305 11.18 -29.88 1.96
C VAL A 305 11.70 -29.44 3.32
N GLY A 306 10.90 -29.63 4.38
CA GLY A 306 11.27 -29.18 5.72
C GLY A 306 11.34 -27.65 5.89
N GLY A 307 10.78 -26.87 4.96
CA GLY A 307 10.86 -25.41 4.96
C GLY A 307 12.02 -24.83 4.13
N GLU A 308 12.94 -25.68 3.68
CA GLU A 308 14.05 -25.28 2.81
C GLU A 308 13.71 -25.48 1.33
N VAL A 309 14.20 -24.58 0.49
CA VAL A 309 14.00 -24.63 -0.96
C VAL A 309 14.85 -25.74 -1.57
N VAL A 310 14.21 -26.61 -2.35
CA VAL A 310 14.88 -27.79 -2.94
C VAL A 310 15.94 -27.39 -3.99
N ASP A 311 15.68 -26.32 -4.73
CA ASP A 311 16.60 -25.76 -5.75
C ASP A 311 16.63 -24.22 -5.65
N PRO A 312 17.63 -23.66 -4.95
CA PRO A 312 17.75 -22.21 -4.78
C PRO A 312 17.96 -21.43 -6.08
N ALA A 313 18.61 -22.03 -7.09
CA ALA A 313 18.83 -21.39 -8.39
C ALA A 313 17.52 -21.33 -9.18
N ALA A 314 16.76 -22.43 -9.23
CA ALA A 314 15.45 -22.44 -9.87
C ALA A 314 14.44 -21.52 -9.15
N ALA A 315 14.51 -21.42 -7.82
CA ALA A 315 13.71 -20.48 -7.05
C ALA A 315 14.06 -19.02 -7.40
N LEU A 316 15.34 -18.69 -7.48
CA LEU A 316 15.77 -17.36 -7.92
C LEU A 316 15.26 -17.05 -9.33
N GLN A 317 15.38 -18.00 -10.26
CA GLN A 317 14.87 -17.84 -11.62
C GLN A 317 13.36 -17.59 -11.63
N THR A 318 12.59 -18.31 -10.81
CA THR A 318 11.14 -18.12 -10.67
C THR A 318 10.81 -16.70 -10.19
N TYR A 319 11.54 -16.19 -9.19
CA TYR A 319 11.40 -14.79 -8.77
C TYR A 319 11.69 -13.83 -9.93
N MET A 320 12.78 -14.05 -10.66
CA MET A 320 13.19 -13.16 -11.74
C MET A 320 12.20 -13.17 -12.91
N ASP A 321 11.63 -14.31 -13.28
CA ASP A 321 10.64 -14.41 -14.37
C ASP A 321 9.35 -13.64 -14.02
N VAL A 322 8.88 -13.77 -12.77
CA VAL A 322 7.72 -13.03 -12.27
C VAL A 322 8.02 -11.54 -12.21
N TYR A 323 9.18 -11.14 -11.67
CA TYR A 323 9.58 -9.73 -11.58
C TYR A 323 9.83 -9.10 -12.95
N GLN A 324 10.38 -9.84 -13.91
CA GLN A 324 10.54 -9.37 -15.28
C GLN A 324 9.18 -9.10 -15.92
N THR A 325 8.23 -10.02 -15.76
CA THR A 325 6.87 -9.86 -16.28
C THR A 325 6.16 -8.68 -15.63
N ALA A 326 6.22 -8.57 -14.29
CA ALA A 326 5.66 -7.47 -13.53
C ALA A 326 6.28 -6.12 -13.95
N GLY A 327 7.60 -6.08 -14.10
CA GLY A 327 8.35 -4.89 -14.49
C GLY A 327 7.96 -4.39 -15.89
N LEU A 328 7.95 -5.29 -16.87
CA LEU A 328 7.53 -4.98 -18.24
C LEU A 328 6.07 -4.51 -18.30
N TYR A 329 5.16 -5.23 -17.63
CA TYR A 329 3.76 -4.86 -17.58
C TYR A 329 3.55 -3.46 -16.98
N SER A 330 4.22 -3.17 -15.86
CA SER A 330 4.10 -1.87 -15.19
C SER A 330 4.63 -0.72 -16.06
N ILE A 331 5.75 -0.91 -16.76
CA ILE A 331 6.29 0.10 -17.69
C ILE A 331 5.33 0.31 -18.87
N VAL A 332 4.83 -0.76 -19.49
CA VAL A 332 3.90 -0.65 -20.62
C VAL A 332 2.64 0.11 -20.20
N VAL A 333 2.03 -0.25 -19.07
CA VAL A 333 0.87 0.46 -18.54
C VAL A 333 1.22 1.91 -18.20
N GLY A 334 2.38 2.18 -17.61
CA GLY A 334 2.84 3.52 -17.29
C GLY A 334 3.04 4.40 -18.53
N LEU A 335 3.59 3.85 -19.63
CA LEU A 335 3.74 4.55 -20.90
C LEU A 335 2.39 4.82 -21.58
N LEU A 336 1.46 3.85 -21.52
CA LEU A 336 0.08 4.04 -21.99
C LEU A 336 -0.62 5.11 -21.16
N ALA A 337 -0.45 5.09 -19.84
CA ALA A 337 -0.99 6.10 -18.95
C ALA A 337 -0.45 7.50 -19.26
N LEU A 338 0.84 7.59 -19.59
CA LEU A 338 1.49 8.84 -20.02
C LEU A 338 0.90 9.35 -21.34
N ALA A 339 0.67 8.46 -22.31
CA ALA A 339 0.04 8.80 -23.58
C ALA A 339 -1.41 9.29 -23.41
N LEU A 340 -2.13 8.78 -22.41
CA LEU A 340 -3.50 9.18 -22.09
C LEU A 340 -3.60 10.50 -21.29
N VAL A 341 -2.48 11.03 -20.77
CA VAL A 341 -2.48 12.26 -19.95
C VAL A 341 -3.24 13.43 -20.60
N PRO A 342 -3.06 13.77 -21.89
CA PRO A 342 -3.77 14.90 -22.49
C PRO A 342 -5.29 14.73 -22.44
N ILE A 343 -5.77 13.51 -22.66
CA ILE A 343 -7.20 13.17 -22.63
C ILE A 343 -7.72 13.26 -21.20
N ILE A 344 -7.02 12.64 -20.25
CA ILE A 344 -7.43 12.65 -18.84
C ILE A 344 -7.48 14.10 -18.32
N LYS A 345 -6.47 14.91 -18.61
CA LYS A 345 -6.44 16.33 -18.23
C LYS A 345 -7.61 17.11 -18.81
N HIS A 346 -7.98 16.85 -20.06
CA HIS A 346 -9.13 17.51 -20.70
C HIS A 346 -10.43 17.24 -19.90
N TYR A 347 -10.66 15.99 -19.49
CA TYR A 347 -11.84 15.61 -18.71
C TYR A 347 -11.77 15.94 -17.21
N MET A 348 -10.61 16.40 -16.70
CA MET A 348 -10.50 16.92 -15.34
C MET A 348 -11.11 18.34 -15.21
N HIS A 349 -11.29 19.07 -16.32
CA HIS A 349 -11.83 20.43 -16.31
C HIS A 349 -11.08 21.36 -15.32
N ASP A 350 -9.75 21.39 -15.43
CA ASP A 350 -8.80 22.17 -14.60
C ASP A 350 -8.89 21.95 -13.07
N ALA A 351 -9.48 20.83 -12.66
CA ALA A 351 -9.73 20.48 -11.26
C ALA A 351 -8.53 19.97 -10.47
#